data_AF-D6TWZ3-F1
#
_entry.id   AF-D6TWZ3-F1
#
_cell.length_a   1.000
_cell.length_b   1.000
_cell.length_c   1.000
_cell.angle_alpha   90.00
_cell.angle_beta   90.00
_cell.angle_gamma   90.00
#
_symmetry.space_group_name_H-M   'P 1'
#
loop_
_entity.id
_entity.type
_entity.pdbx_description
1 polymer ?
#
loop_
_entity_poly.entity_id
_entity_poly.type
_entity_poly.pdbx_seq_one_letter_code
_entity_poly.pdbx_strand_id
1 'polypeptide(L)'
;MSSMQTPQRQDEQAPDQQLTFDYSLLDEETRHFVYQKTVETQGYLKRTAEDVVRIGLNLRAVKDRLPHGHFMTWAKGELGLSRQSCQNFMRVAERFGERIHRFGAIPISALYELLDAPEDVLRQIEEQHIPLTRPAVRAAKEQARQGTVEEHHLTASSEQMPDDTALLQLRQRIMLLEQERLQLSQEVECHKQREREEPVLPAQVQQHIQALERQVRELSAQRETLSRHLASATSQARESVLERNTLSHEQQTRTRWREHTTEFVRGGGMLLSSMPSALMLDTFEAEDWTRLEQVEQVLAQLLQAIDRIRHFSSHTVEAG
;
A
#
# COMPACT_ATOMS: atom_id res chain seq x y z
N MET A 1 28.59 -29.54 -39.93
CA MET A 1 29.37 -28.35 -39.54
C MET A 1 28.68 -27.14 -40.14
N SER A 2 28.39 -26.14 -39.30
CA SER A 2 28.25 -24.72 -39.69
C SER A 2 27.06 -24.33 -40.57
N SER A 3 26.25 -23.30 -40.30
CA SER A 3 26.24 -22.30 -39.24
C SER A 3 24.82 -21.76 -39.13
N MET A 4 24.37 -21.52 -37.90
CA MET A 4 23.22 -20.67 -37.60
C MET A 4 23.51 -19.26 -38.12
N GLN A 5 22.62 -18.73 -38.95
CA GLN A 5 22.64 -17.34 -39.35
C GLN A 5 21.59 -16.58 -38.54
N THR A 6 22.04 -16.04 -37.41
CA THR A 6 21.28 -15.10 -36.60
C THR A 6 21.21 -13.76 -37.35
N PRO A 7 20.03 -13.16 -37.60
CA PRO A 7 19.96 -11.80 -38.10
C PRO A 7 20.34 -10.85 -36.96
N GLN A 8 21.39 -10.06 -37.18
CA GLN A 8 21.80 -8.98 -36.30
C GLN A 8 20.64 -8.00 -36.12
N ARG A 9 20.13 -7.88 -34.89
CA ARG A 9 19.32 -6.72 -34.48
C ARG A 9 20.25 -5.52 -34.39
N GLN A 10 20.12 -4.61 -35.34
CA GLN A 10 20.52 -3.22 -35.19
C GLN A 10 19.47 -2.53 -34.32
N ASP A 11 19.61 -2.64 -33.01
CA ASP A 11 18.96 -1.71 -32.07
C ASP A 11 19.97 -0.59 -31.77
N GLU A 12 20.18 0.30 -32.74
CA GLU A 12 20.78 1.62 -32.48
C GLU A 12 19.76 2.42 -31.67
N GLN A 13 20.00 2.51 -30.36
CA GLN A 13 19.21 3.24 -29.40
C GLN A 13 19.33 4.75 -29.65
N ALA A 14 18.33 5.32 -30.32
CA ALA A 14 18.00 6.73 -30.21
C ALA A 14 17.19 6.97 -28.91
N PRO A 15 17.32 8.13 -28.25
CA PRO A 15 16.66 8.41 -26.98
C PRO A 15 15.14 8.41 -27.16
N ASP A 16 14.46 7.60 -26.34
CA ASP A 16 13.02 7.39 -26.30
C ASP A 16 12.30 8.70 -25.95
N GLN A 17 11.97 9.48 -26.98
CA GLN A 17 11.17 10.69 -26.89
C GLN A 17 9.76 10.29 -26.45
N GLN A 18 9.39 10.70 -25.24
CA GLN A 18 8.03 10.80 -24.69
C GLN A 18 6.94 10.29 -25.64
N LEU A 19 6.60 9.00 -25.54
CA LEU A 19 5.39 8.44 -26.15
C LEU A 19 4.17 8.94 -25.37
N THR A 20 3.87 10.22 -25.52
CA THR A 20 2.57 10.79 -25.15
C THR A 20 1.57 10.24 -26.15
N PHE A 21 0.43 9.72 -25.66
CA PHE A 21 -0.63 9.25 -26.54
C PHE A 21 -1.11 10.38 -27.45
N ASP A 22 -1.12 10.16 -28.76
CA ASP A 22 -1.56 11.17 -29.72
C ASP A 22 -3.09 11.26 -29.75
N TYR A 23 -3.62 12.26 -29.06
CA TYR A 23 -5.06 12.53 -28.97
C TYR A 23 -5.67 13.04 -30.29
N SER A 24 -4.85 13.46 -31.25
CA SER A 24 -5.35 13.96 -32.55
C SER A 24 -5.97 12.85 -33.41
N LEU A 25 -5.63 11.58 -33.12
CA LEU A 25 -6.15 10.40 -33.80
C LEU A 25 -7.60 10.05 -33.44
N LEU A 26 -8.16 10.69 -32.41
CA LEU A 26 -9.50 10.43 -31.90
C LEU A 26 -10.49 11.50 -32.36
N ASP A 27 -11.76 11.14 -32.52
CA ASP A 27 -12.85 12.10 -32.64
C ASP A 27 -13.01 12.94 -31.35
N GLU A 28 -13.73 14.05 -31.44
CA GLU A 28 -13.82 15.03 -30.35
C GLU A 28 -14.47 14.48 -29.08
N GLU A 29 -15.52 13.67 -29.21
CA GLU A 29 -16.23 13.06 -28.08
C GLU A 29 -15.34 12.03 -27.38
N THR A 30 -14.73 11.12 -28.15
CA THR A 30 -13.80 10.10 -27.63
C THR A 30 -12.57 10.76 -27.02
N ARG A 31 -12.05 11.83 -27.62
CA ARG A 31 -10.90 12.57 -27.09
C ARG A 31 -11.20 13.16 -25.72
N HIS A 32 -12.35 13.82 -25.56
CA HIS A 32 -12.78 14.38 -24.29
C HIS A 32 -12.94 13.30 -23.23
N PHE A 33 -13.60 12.18 -23.58
CA PHE A 33 -13.78 11.04 -22.68
C PHE A 33 -12.44 10.44 -22.21
N VAL A 34 -11.53 10.14 -23.14
CA VAL A 34 -10.22 9.53 -22.82
C VAL A 34 -9.37 10.48 -21.98
N TYR A 35 -9.39 11.78 -22.27
CA TYR A 35 -8.70 12.78 -21.46
C TYR A 35 -9.24 12.81 -20.02
N GLN A 36 -10.56 12.86 -19.84
CA GLN A 36 -11.18 12.84 -18.53
C GLN A 36 -10.80 11.57 -17.74
N LYS A 37 -10.86 10.40 -18.37
CA LYS A 37 -10.48 9.14 -17.74
C LYS A 37 -8.99 9.06 -17.39
N THR A 38 -8.14 9.72 -18.17
CA THR A 38 -6.71 9.83 -17.88
C THR A 38 -6.47 10.64 -16.61
N VAL A 39 -7.10 11.82 -16.48
CA VAL A 39 -6.99 12.66 -15.28
C VAL A 39 -7.53 11.95 -14.03
N GLU A 40 -8.69 11.31 -14.13
CA GLU A 40 -9.26 10.50 -13.04
C GLU A 40 -8.28 9.39 -12.61
N THR A 41 -7.73 8.65 -13.57
CA THR A 41 -6.80 7.54 -13.30
C THR A 41 -5.49 8.03 -12.69
N GLN A 42 -4.95 9.15 -13.14
CA GLN A 42 -3.78 9.79 -12.52
C GLN A 42 -4.03 10.17 -11.06
N GLY A 43 -5.24 10.67 -10.76
CA GLY A 43 -5.67 10.93 -9.38
C GLY A 43 -5.67 9.67 -8.51
N TYR A 44 -6.18 8.55 -9.02
CA TYR A 44 -6.16 7.27 -8.31
C TYR A 44 -4.74 6.73 -8.10
N LEU A 45 -3.87 6.84 -9.09
CA LEU A 45 -2.47 6.44 -8.97
C LEU A 45 -1.74 7.24 -7.88
N LYS A 46 -1.93 8.56 -7.84
CA LYS A 46 -1.36 9.42 -6.79
C LYS A 46 -1.83 8.98 -5.40
N ARG A 47 -3.15 8.82 -5.20
CA ARG A 47 -3.72 8.37 -3.92
C ARG A 47 -3.21 6.99 -3.52
N THR A 48 -3.05 6.10 -4.49
CA THR A 48 -2.52 4.75 -4.25
C THR A 48 -1.07 4.82 -3.76
N ALA A 49 -0.22 5.67 -4.34
CA ALA A 49 1.14 5.88 -3.84
C ALA A 49 1.17 6.42 -2.39
N GLU A 50 0.26 7.35 -2.07
CA GLU A 50 0.08 7.83 -0.69
C GLU A 50 -0.42 6.73 0.25
N ASP A 51 -1.33 5.87 -0.21
CA ASP A 51 -1.82 4.71 0.55
C ASP A 51 -0.72 3.68 0.81
N VAL A 52 0.15 3.43 -0.15
CA VAL A 52 1.34 2.56 0.04
C VAL A 52 2.21 3.08 1.18
N VAL A 53 2.42 4.41 1.28
CA VAL A 53 3.14 5.03 2.40
C VAL A 53 2.37 4.85 3.71
N ARG A 54 1.07 5.13 3.75
CA ARG A 54 0.23 4.95 4.94
C ARG A 54 0.24 3.51 5.45
N ILE A 55 0.15 2.53 4.54
CA ILE A 55 0.25 1.11 4.87
C ILE A 55 1.60 0.82 5.52
N GLY A 56 2.69 1.31 4.95
CA GLY A 56 4.02 1.14 5.53
C GLY A 56 4.16 1.73 6.95
N LEU A 57 3.60 2.91 7.19
CA LEU A 57 3.58 3.53 8.53
C LEU A 57 2.77 2.70 9.53
N ASN A 58 1.59 2.22 9.13
CA ASN A 58 0.76 1.36 9.97
C ASN A 58 1.46 0.04 10.30
N LEU A 59 2.12 -0.59 9.32
CA LEU A 59 2.89 -1.81 9.51
C LEU A 59 4.03 -1.59 10.51
N ARG A 60 4.75 -0.47 10.43
CA ARG A 60 5.78 -0.12 11.42
C ARG A 60 5.19 0.07 12.81
N ALA A 61 4.11 0.85 12.94
CA ALA A 61 3.47 1.11 14.23
C ALA A 61 2.97 -0.17 14.91
N VAL A 62 2.47 -1.14 14.14
CA VAL A 62 2.06 -2.45 14.66
C VAL A 62 3.27 -3.30 15.01
N LYS A 63 4.30 -3.32 14.16
CA LYS A 63 5.56 -4.04 14.41
C LYS A 63 6.23 -3.60 15.72
N ASP A 64 6.18 -2.31 16.03
CA ASP A 64 6.78 -1.74 17.24
C ASP A 64 6.02 -2.12 18.53
N ARG A 65 4.74 -2.48 18.41
CA ARG A 65 3.88 -2.87 19.55
C ARG A 65 3.79 -4.38 19.76
N LEU A 66 4.08 -5.17 18.73
CA LEU A 66 4.00 -6.62 18.81
C LEU A 66 5.32 -7.23 19.30
N PRO A 67 5.29 -8.27 20.15
CA PRO A 67 6.49 -9.01 20.51
C PRO A 67 7.15 -9.64 19.28
N HIS A 68 8.47 -9.89 19.37
CA HIS A 68 9.23 -10.52 18.29
C HIS A 68 8.54 -11.80 17.78
N GLY A 69 8.49 -11.95 16.45
CA GLY A 69 7.87 -13.11 15.80
C GLY A 69 6.36 -13.01 15.56
N HIS A 70 5.60 -12.21 16.33
CA HIS A 70 4.14 -12.10 16.17
C HIS A 70 3.72 -11.22 14.98
N PHE A 71 4.56 -10.27 14.59
CA PHE A 71 4.27 -9.35 13.49
C PHE A 71 3.95 -10.07 12.18
N MET A 72 4.75 -11.07 11.79
CA MET A 72 4.52 -11.78 10.53
C MET A 72 3.30 -12.70 10.57
N THR A 73 3.00 -13.27 11.74
CA THR A 73 1.77 -14.06 11.95
C THR A 73 0.54 -13.17 11.78
N TRP A 74 0.54 -11.98 12.39
CA TRP A 74 -0.51 -10.98 12.24
C TRP A 74 -0.64 -10.50 10.78
N ALA A 75 0.45 -10.08 10.15
CA ALA A 75 0.40 -9.52 8.80
C ALA A 75 -0.08 -10.55 7.76
N LYS A 76 0.27 -11.83 7.93
CA LYS A 76 -0.22 -12.91 7.06
C LYS A 76 -1.68 -13.26 7.36
N GLY A 77 -2.07 -13.30 8.62
CA GLY A 77 -3.42 -13.69 9.04
C GLY A 77 -4.49 -12.64 8.73
N GLU A 78 -4.23 -11.38 9.05
CA GLU A 78 -5.21 -10.29 8.94
C GLU A 78 -5.21 -9.63 7.56
N LEU A 79 -4.04 -9.54 6.91
CA LEU A 79 -3.86 -8.76 5.69
C LEU A 79 -3.46 -9.60 4.46
N GLY A 80 -3.19 -10.89 4.64
CA GLY A 80 -2.70 -11.76 3.56
C GLY A 80 -1.34 -11.36 2.98
N LEU A 81 -0.58 -10.50 3.67
CA LEU A 81 0.65 -9.93 3.13
C LEU A 81 1.84 -10.87 3.33
N SER A 82 2.67 -10.97 2.28
CA SER A 82 3.97 -11.64 2.37
C SER A 82 4.98 -10.79 3.15
N ARG A 83 6.04 -11.43 3.66
CA ARG A 83 7.18 -10.73 4.29
C ARG A 83 7.75 -9.67 3.35
N GLN A 84 7.90 -10.00 2.06
CA GLN A 84 8.43 -9.08 1.07
C GLN A 84 7.53 -7.85 0.90
N SER A 85 6.21 -8.05 0.83
CA SER A 85 5.26 -6.94 0.68
C SER A 85 5.31 -6.01 1.89
N CYS A 86 5.32 -6.59 3.10
CA CYS A 86 5.45 -5.81 4.33
C CYS A 86 6.73 -4.98 4.34
N GLN A 87 7.87 -5.61 3.99
CA GLN A 87 9.16 -4.94 3.94
C GLN A 87 9.18 -3.81 2.91
N ASN A 88 8.63 -4.04 1.72
CA ASN A 88 8.56 -3.03 0.66
C ASN A 88 7.73 -1.82 1.11
N PHE A 89 6.53 -2.04 1.66
CA PHE A 89 5.70 -0.95 2.19
C PHE A 89 6.40 -0.16 3.29
N MET A 90 7.01 -0.85 4.26
CA MET A 90 7.75 -0.17 5.34
C MET A 90 8.95 0.63 4.80
N ARG A 91 9.70 0.11 3.82
CA ARG A 91 10.81 0.84 3.17
C ARG A 91 10.32 2.06 2.38
N VAL A 92 9.17 1.95 1.69
CA VAL A 92 8.56 3.10 0.99
C VAL A 92 8.18 4.19 1.99
N ALA A 93 7.53 3.80 3.09
CA ALA A 93 7.17 4.76 4.14
C ALA A 93 8.38 5.41 4.79
N GLU A 94 9.44 4.65 5.05
CA GLU A 94 10.70 5.17 5.59
C GLU A 94 11.40 6.15 4.65
N ARG A 95 11.44 5.82 3.35
CA ARG A 95 12.19 6.60 2.37
C ARG A 95 11.45 7.85 1.89
N PHE A 96 10.15 7.74 1.63
CA PHE A 96 9.36 8.82 1.05
C PHE A 96 8.53 9.58 2.10
N GLY A 97 7.91 8.89 3.06
CA GLY A 97 7.09 9.53 4.10
C GLY A 97 6.17 10.63 3.53
N GLU A 98 6.21 11.82 4.11
CA GLU A 98 5.45 12.99 3.64
C GLU A 98 5.97 13.59 2.32
N ARG A 99 7.22 13.29 1.91
CA ARG A 99 7.76 13.73 0.60
C ARG A 99 6.98 13.13 -0.56
N ILE A 100 6.22 12.05 -0.34
CA ILE A 100 5.41 11.40 -1.39
C ILE A 100 4.48 12.38 -2.11
N HIS A 101 3.98 13.41 -1.42
CA HIS A 101 3.10 14.42 -2.01
C HIS A 101 3.76 15.32 -3.06
N ARG A 102 5.10 15.41 -3.03
CA ARG A 102 5.88 16.15 -4.04
C ARG A 102 5.94 15.42 -5.37
N PHE A 103 5.67 14.12 -5.35
CA PHE A 103 5.62 13.32 -6.56
C PHE A 103 4.21 13.34 -7.16
N GLY A 104 4.15 13.35 -8.49
CA GLY A 104 2.90 13.26 -9.24
C GLY A 104 2.28 11.86 -9.21
N ALA A 105 1.51 11.52 -10.24
CA ALA A 105 0.97 10.17 -10.41
C ALA A 105 2.12 9.17 -10.69
N ILE A 106 2.55 8.44 -9.66
CA ILE A 106 3.57 7.38 -9.80
C ILE A 106 2.90 6.00 -9.83
N PRO A 107 3.20 5.15 -10.82
CA PRO A 107 2.86 3.73 -10.76
C PRO A 107 3.58 3.03 -9.60
N ILE A 108 2.90 2.17 -8.84
CA ILE A 108 3.49 1.41 -7.71
C ILE A 108 4.81 0.72 -8.10
N SER A 109 4.87 0.20 -9.32
CA SER A 109 6.04 -0.50 -9.84
C SER A 109 7.25 0.42 -10.06
N ALA A 110 7.06 1.70 -10.37
CA ALA A 110 8.12 2.71 -10.42
C ALA A 110 8.51 3.17 -9.01
N LEU A 111 7.54 3.27 -8.09
CA LEU A 111 7.79 3.61 -6.69
C LEU A 111 8.74 2.61 -6.00
N TYR A 112 8.60 1.31 -6.30
CA TYR A 112 9.53 0.30 -5.79
C TYR A 112 10.94 0.38 -6.38
N GLU A 113 11.10 0.81 -7.65
CA GLU A 113 12.43 1.00 -8.25
C GLU A 113 13.17 2.17 -7.59
N LEU A 114 12.43 3.20 -7.14
CA LEU A 114 12.97 4.36 -6.44
C LEU A 114 13.48 4.04 -5.02
N LEU A 115 13.13 2.88 -4.45
CA LEU A 115 13.63 2.47 -3.15
C LEU A 115 15.15 2.32 -3.08
N ASP A 116 15.79 2.06 -4.21
CA ASP A 116 17.23 1.83 -4.33
C ASP A 116 17.90 2.91 -5.21
N ALA A 117 17.22 4.03 -5.48
CA ALA A 117 17.78 5.14 -6.25
C ALA A 117 18.74 6.00 -5.41
N PRO A 118 19.70 6.73 -6.00
CA PRO A 118 20.44 7.81 -5.34
C PRO A 118 19.54 9.03 -5.06
N GLU A 119 19.88 9.87 -4.08
CA GLU A 119 19.12 11.11 -3.78
C GLU A 119 19.16 12.12 -4.95
N ASP A 120 20.18 12.04 -5.81
CA ASP A 120 20.32 12.92 -6.98
C ASP A 120 19.21 12.64 -8.00
N VAL A 121 18.90 11.35 -8.21
CA VAL A 121 17.80 10.91 -9.07
C VAL A 121 16.45 11.29 -8.46
N LEU A 122 16.31 11.22 -7.12
CA LEU A 122 15.08 11.66 -6.45
C LEU A 122 14.84 13.16 -6.63
N ARG A 123 15.87 13.99 -6.51
CA ARG A 123 15.78 15.44 -6.75
C ARG A 123 15.37 15.76 -8.18
N GLN A 124 15.98 15.10 -9.17
CA GLN A 124 15.63 15.28 -10.58
C GLN A 124 14.18 14.89 -10.88
N ILE A 125 13.65 13.88 -10.19
CA ILE A 125 12.24 13.47 -10.30
C ILE A 125 11.30 14.47 -9.61
N GLU A 126 11.67 14.98 -8.43
CA GLU A 126 10.90 16.04 -7.73
C GLU A 126 10.83 17.33 -8.57
N GLU A 127 11.91 17.68 -9.28
CA GLU A 127 12.01 18.84 -10.16
C GLU A 127 11.41 18.61 -11.57
N GLN A 128 10.78 17.45 -11.82
CA GLN A 128 10.17 17.06 -13.10
C GLN A 128 11.14 16.92 -14.29
N HIS A 129 12.45 16.81 -14.03
CA HIS A 129 13.46 16.59 -15.08
C HIS A 129 13.43 15.15 -15.64
N ILE A 130 12.97 14.17 -14.85
CA ILE A 130 12.87 12.77 -15.26
C ILE A 130 11.42 12.30 -15.15
N PRO A 131 10.87 11.63 -16.19
CA PRO A 131 9.51 11.11 -16.12
C PRO A 131 9.38 9.97 -15.10
N LEU A 132 8.26 9.93 -14.38
CA LEU A 132 7.93 8.96 -13.33
C LEU A 132 7.54 7.58 -13.90
N THR A 133 8.29 7.08 -14.88
CA THR A 133 8.10 5.78 -15.51
C THR A 133 9.24 4.84 -15.11
N ARG A 134 8.94 3.54 -14.99
CA ARG A 134 9.94 2.51 -14.67
C ARG A 134 11.20 2.54 -15.56
N PRO A 135 11.09 2.62 -16.91
CA PRO A 135 12.29 2.60 -17.75
C PRO A 135 13.16 3.84 -17.53
N ALA A 136 12.57 5.03 -17.36
CA ALA A 136 13.32 6.26 -17.14
C ALA A 136 14.03 6.29 -15.79
N VAL A 137 13.37 5.86 -14.72
CA VAL A 137 13.98 5.73 -13.39
C VAL A 137 15.15 4.75 -13.41
N ARG A 138 15.00 3.63 -14.13
CA ARG A 138 16.06 2.62 -14.26
C ARG A 138 17.25 3.16 -15.04
N ALA A 139 17.02 3.86 -16.14
CA ALA A 139 18.07 4.47 -16.95
C ALA A 139 18.88 5.52 -16.14
N ALA A 140 18.19 6.40 -15.41
CA ALA A 140 18.84 7.41 -14.56
C ALA A 140 19.66 6.78 -13.43
N LYS A 141 19.16 5.70 -12.81
CA LYS A 141 19.91 4.95 -11.80
C LYS A 141 21.18 4.30 -12.36
N GLU A 142 21.10 3.76 -13.57
CA GLU A 142 22.25 3.14 -14.23
C GLU A 142 23.33 4.17 -14.58
N GLN A 143 22.94 5.35 -15.06
CA GLN A 143 23.87 6.46 -15.31
C GLN A 143 24.57 6.94 -14.04
N ALA A 144 23.84 7.09 -12.93
CA ALA A 144 24.43 7.45 -11.64
C ALA A 144 25.38 6.37 -11.10
N ARG A 145 25.06 5.09 -11.33
CA ARG A 145 25.93 3.97 -10.94
C ARG A 145 27.22 3.93 -11.75
N GLN A 146 27.16 4.20 -13.06
CA GLN A 146 28.33 4.22 -13.93
C GLN A 146 29.30 5.35 -13.53
N GLY A 147 28.81 6.55 -13.22
CA GLY A 147 29.67 7.63 -12.70
C GLY A 147 30.34 7.30 -11.36
N THR A 148 29.63 6.61 -10.46
CA THR A 148 30.18 6.16 -9.15
C THR A 148 31.22 5.04 -9.33
N VAL A 149 31.01 4.14 -10.30
CA VAL A 149 31.96 3.05 -10.59
C VAL A 149 33.23 3.61 -11.25
N GLU A 150 33.15 4.63 -12.09
CA GLU A 150 34.35 5.29 -12.64
C GLU A 150 35.19 5.97 -11.56
N GLU A 151 34.56 6.67 -10.60
CA GLU A 151 35.25 7.25 -9.43
C GLU A 151 35.89 6.18 -8.53
N HIS A 152 35.19 5.08 -8.27
CA HIS A 152 35.76 3.98 -7.47
C HIS A 152 36.80 3.15 -8.23
N HIS A 153 36.72 3.04 -9.56
CA HIS A 153 37.72 2.32 -10.36
C HIS A 153 39.04 3.10 -10.48
N LEU A 154 38.99 4.44 -10.45
CA LEU A 154 40.17 5.31 -10.30
C LEU A 154 40.82 5.16 -8.92
N THR A 155 40.02 4.90 -7.88
CA THR A 155 40.51 4.75 -6.50
C THR A 155 41.03 3.32 -6.20
N ALA A 156 40.35 2.28 -6.73
CA ALA A 156 40.69 0.88 -6.52
C ALA A 156 41.92 0.40 -7.30
N SER A 157 42.29 1.07 -8.40
CA SER A 157 43.52 0.74 -9.15
C SER A 157 44.81 1.11 -8.40
N SER A 158 44.71 1.72 -7.21
CA SER A 158 45.85 2.08 -6.35
C SER A 158 46.12 1.09 -5.21
N GLU A 159 45.24 0.12 -4.93
CA GLU A 159 45.45 -0.82 -3.83
C GLU A 159 46.13 -2.10 -4.34
N GLN A 160 47.43 -2.19 -4.08
CA GLN A 160 48.27 -3.35 -4.37
C GLN A 160 47.76 -4.61 -3.66
N MET A 161 47.78 -5.74 -4.36
CA MET A 161 47.52 -7.07 -3.79
C MET A 161 48.41 -7.30 -2.55
N PRO A 162 47.87 -7.83 -1.42
CA PRO A 162 48.68 -8.09 -0.24
C PRO A 162 49.77 -9.12 -0.53
N ASP A 163 51.01 -8.77 -0.16
CA ASP A 163 52.22 -9.59 -0.30
C ASP A 163 52.00 -11.03 0.20
N ASP A 164 52.59 -12.01 -0.49
CA ASP A 164 52.54 -13.44 -0.14
C ASP A 164 53.00 -13.73 1.31
N THR A 165 53.83 -12.86 1.87
CA THR A 165 54.28 -12.91 3.27
C THR A 165 53.15 -12.59 4.26
N ALA A 166 52.28 -11.64 3.95
CA ALA A 166 51.11 -11.30 4.77
C ALA A 166 50.10 -12.46 4.79
N LEU A 167 49.93 -13.13 3.65
CA LEU A 167 49.07 -14.30 3.52
C LEU A 167 49.59 -15.50 4.34
N LEU A 168 50.92 -15.67 4.40
CA LEU A 168 51.56 -16.70 5.21
C LEU A 168 51.42 -16.40 6.72
N GLN A 169 51.61 -15.14 7.12
CA GLN A 169 51.41 -14.69 8.51
C GLN A 169 49.97 -14.88 8.97
N LEU A 170 49.00 -14.58 8.11
CA LEU A 170 47.60 -14.76 8.40
C LEU A 170 47.24 -16.24 8.58
N ARG A 171 47.80 -17.13 7.76
CA ARG A 171 47.63 -18.59 7.92
C ARG A 171 48.20 -19.11 9.25
N GLN A 172 49.39 -18.65 9.64
CA GLN A 172 49.94 -19.00 10.95
C GLN A 172 49.06 -18.49 12.10
N ARG A 173 48.53 -17.28 11.99
CA ARG A 173 47.64 -16.70 13.00
C ARG A 173 46.34 -17.48 13.14
N ILE A 174 45.75 -17.92 12.01
CA ILE A 174 44.54 -18.74 12.01
C ILE A 174 44.78 -20.06 12.74
N MET A 175 45.89 -20.75 12.46
CA MET A 175 46.24 -22.00 13.13
C MET A 175 46.33 -21.83 14.65
N LEU A 176 46.98 -20.76 15.12
CA LEU A 176 47.12 -20.50 16.56
C LEU A 176 45.77 -20.20 17.23
N LEU A 177 44.93 -19.39 16.57
CA LEU A 177 43.59 -19.08 17.08
C LEU A 177 42.68 -20.31 17.12
N GLU A 178 42.81 -21.23 16.16
CA GLU A 178 42.07 -22.48 16.15
C GLU A 178 42.46 -23.38 17.33
N GLN A 179 43.75 -23.43 17.67
CA GLN A 179 44.25 -24.17 18.84
C GLN A 179 43.72 -23.58 20.15
N GLU A 180 43.76 -22.26 20.30
CA GLU A 180 43.23 -21.55 21.47
C GLU A 180 41.72 -21.75 21.62
N ARG A 181 40.97 -21.68 20.51
CA ARG A 181 39.52 -21.97 20.50
C ARG A 181 39.22 -23.39 21.01
N LEU A 182 40.07 -24.37 20.67
CA LEU A 182 39.90 -25.74 21.12
C LEU A 182 40.12 -25.86 22.64
N GLN A 183 41.15 -25.20 23.18
CA GLN A 183 41.43 -25.18 24.62
C GLN A 183 40.28 -24.54 25.41
N LEU A 184 39.84 -23.36 24.98
CA LEU A 184 38.70 -22.67 25.59
C LEU A 184 37.42 -23.51 25.52
N SER A 185 37.19 -24.25 24.43
CA SER A 185 36.03 -25.13 24.32
C SER A 185 36.06 -26.29 25.33
N GLN A 186 37.24 -26.81 25.65
CA GLN A 186 37.42 -27.87 26.66
C GLN A 186 37.26 -27.32 28.08
N GLU A 187 37.75 -26.11 28.35
CA GLU A 187 37.56 -25.43 29.63
C GLU A 187 36.08 -25.14 29.91
N VAL A 188 35.35 -24.67 28.89
CA VAL A 188 33.90 -24.48 28.97
C VAL A 188 33.17 -25.79 29.25
N GLU A 189 33.60 -26.90 28.65
CA GLU A 189 32.99 -28.22 28.89
C GLU A 189 33.26 -28.72 30.32
N CYS A 190 34.48 -28.50 30.84
CA CYS A 190 34.83 -28.81 32.22
C CYS A 190 34.03 -27.95 33.22
N HIS A 191 33.82 -26.66 32.91
CA HIS A 191 32.97 -25.78 33.71
C HIS A 191 31.50 -26.20 33.69
N LYS A 192 30.95 -26.59 32.53
CA LYS A 192 29.58 -27.14 32.43
C LYS A 192 29.40 -28.43 33.24
N GLN A 193 30.43 -29.26 33.33
CA GLN A 193 30.39 -30.48 34.16
C GLN A 193 30.44 -30.17 35.65
N ARG A 194 31.15 -29.11 36.06
CA ARG A 194 31.12 -28.59 37.45
C ARG A 194 29.79 -27.92 37.81
N GLU A 195 29.16 -27.21 36.88
CA GLU A 195 27.81 -26.64 37.08
C GLU A 195 26.72 -27.72 37.17
N ARG A 196 26.92 -28.91 36.60
CA ARG A 196 25.99 -30.04 36.76
C ARG A 196 26.00 -30.65 38.16
N GLU A 197 27.06 -30.45 38.94
CA GLU A 197 27.13 -30.80 40.35
C GLU A 197 26.58 -29.65 41.22
N GLU A 198 25.32 -29.27 41.00
CA GLU A 198 24.66 -28.31 41.88
C GLU A 198 24.36 -28.96 43.25
N PRO A 199 24.67 -28.27 44.36
CA PRO A 199 24.27 -28.73 45.68
C PRO A 199 22.75 -28.68 45.79
N VAL A 200 22.16 -29.75 46.34
CA VAL A 200 20.73 -29.87 46.64
C VAL A 200 20.26 -28.61 47.37
N LEU A 201 19.43 -27.80 46.69
CA LEU A 201 18.86 -26.56 47.22
C LEU A 201 18.19 -26.83 48.58
N PRO A 202 18.45 -26.01 49.61
CA PRO A 202 17.81 -26.15 50.92
C PRO A 202 16.28 -26.20 50.80
N ALA A 203 15.63 -27.06 51.59
CA ALA A 203 14.18 -27.30 51.48
C ALA A 203 13.33 -26.01 51.56
N GLN A 204 13.78 -24.98 52.29
CA GLN A 204 13.12 -23.67 52.31
C GLN A 204 13.10 -22.97 50.94
N VAL A 205 14.18 -23.10 50.15
CA VAL A 205 14.28 -22.49 48.81
C VAL A 205 13.36 -23.21 47.82
N GLN A 206 13.29 -24.55 47.88
CA GLN A 206 12.33 -25.32 47.08
C GLN A 206 10.87 -24.96 47.40
N GLN A 207 10.53 -24.79 48.68
CA GLN A 207 9.18 -24.38 49.08
C GLN A 207 8.84 -22.97 48.57
N HIS A 208 9.80 -22.04 48.61
CA HIS A 208 9.60 -20.68 48.12
C HIS A 208 9.43 -20.64 46.59
N ILE A 209 10.23 -21.42 45.86
CA ILE A 209 10.09 -21.58 44.40
C ILE A 209 8.70 -22.13 44.06
N GLN A 210 8.26 -23.19 44.74
CA GLN A 210 6.92 -23.75 44.52
C GLN A 210 5.80 -22.75 44.82
N ALA A 211 5.98 -21.90 45.85
CA ALA A 211 5.02 -20.84 46.17
C ALA A 211 4.97 -19.76 45.08
N LEU A 212 6.14 -19.32 44.59
CA LEU A 212 6.24 -18.37 43.48
C LEU A 212 5.64 -18.94 42.19
N GLU A 213 5.89 -20.21 41.87
CA GLU A 213 5.29 -20.88 40.72
C GLU A 213 3.76 -20.96 40.80
N ARG A 214 3.20 -21.12 42.01
CA ARG A 214 1.74 -21.07 42.20
C ARG A 214 1.21 -19.66 41.95
N GLN A 215 1.88 -18.62 42.47
CA GLN A 215 1.50 -17.23 42.23
C GLN A 215 1.59 -16.85 40.76
N VAL A 216 2.64 -17.27 40.05
CA VAL A 216 2.79 -17.03 38.60
C VAL A 216 1.66 -17.71 37.84
N ARG A 217 1.30 -18.95 38.19
CA ARG A 217 0.15 -19.66 37.59
C ARG A 217 -1.16 -18.91 37.82
N GLU A 218 -1.42 -18.47 39.05
CA GLU A 218 -2.62 -17.73 39.39
C GLU A 218 -2.71 -16.39 38.64
N LEU A 219 -1.64 -15.60 38.63
CA LEU A 219 -1.56 -14.35 37.89
C LEU A 219 -1.72 -14.56 36.38
N SER A 220 -1.17 -15.65 35.84
CA SER A 220 -1.34 -15.98 34.41
C SER A 220 -2.79 -16.31 34.07
N ALA A 221 -3.50 -17.04 34.95
CA ALA A 221 -4.92 -17.34 34.78
C ALA A 221 -5.80 -16.07 34.91
N GLN A 222 -5.45 -15.17 35.84
CA GLN A 222 -6.11 -13.86 35.97
C GLN A 222 -5.91 -13.01 34.72
N ARG A 223 -4.67 -12.94 34.20
CA ARG A 223 -4.35 -12.22 32.95
C ARG A 223 -5.16 -12.74 31.78
N GLU A 224 -5.28 -14.06 31.63
CA GLU A 224 -6.03 -14.68 30.53
C GLU A 224 -7.53 -14.43 30.65
N THR A 225 -8.05 -14.38 31.88
CA THR A 225 -9.46 -14.03 32.12
C THR A 225 -9.73 -12.57 31.76
N LEU A 226 -8.86 -11.65 32.19
CA LEU A 226 -8.94 -10.23 31.82
C LEU A 226 -8.78 -10.02 30.30
N SER A 227 -7.88 -10.74 29.64
CA SER A 227 -7.73 -10.63 28.18
C SER A 227 -8.98 -11.11 27.44
N ARG A 228 -9.64 -12.17 27.93
CA ARG A 228 -10.93 -12.62 27.39
C ARG A 228 -12.03 -11.56 27.58
N HIS A 229 -12.11 -10.93 28.76
CA HIS A 229 -13.07 -9.85 29.01
C HIS A 229 -12.81 -8.59 28.15
N LEU A 230 -11.55 -8.22 27.95
CA LEU A 230 -11.20 -7.10 27.06
C LEU A 230 -11.53 -7.42 25.60
N ALA A 231 -11.30 -8.65 25.15
CA ALA A 231 -11.67 -9.09 23.80
C ALA A 231 -13.20 -9.05 23.59
N SER A 232 -13.99 -9.52 24.57
CA SER A 232 -15.45 -9.46 24.47
C SER A 232 -15.97 -8.02 24.52
N ALA A 233 -15.44 -7.18 25.42
CA ALA A 233 -15.83 -5.78 25.52
C ALA A 233 -15.49 -4.98 24.27
N THR A 234 -14.32 -5.22 23.66
CA THR A 234 -13.93 -4.56 22.40
C THR A 234 -14.77 -5.04 21.22
N SER A 235 -15.14 -6.32 21.17
CA SER A 235 -16.07 -6.85 20.16
C SER A 235 -17.45 -6.20 20.26
N GLN A 236 -18.02 -6.14 21.47
CA GLN A 236 -19.31 -5.49 21.72
C GLN A 236 -19.28 -4.00 21.38
N ALA A 237 -18.20 -3.30 21.74
CA ALA A 237 -18.04 -1.90 21.38
C ALA A 237 -18.00 -1.70 19.85
N ARG A 238 -17.27 -2.57 19.12
CA ARG A 238 -17.22 -2.52 17.65
C ARG A 238 -18.59 -2.75 17.01
N GLU A 239 -19.33 -3.75 17.48
CA GLU A 239 -20.67 -4.06 16.99
C GLU A 239 -21.62 -2.88 17.22
N SER A 240 -21.63 -2.31 18.42
CA SER A 240 -22.46 -1.14 18.72
C SER A 240 -22.12 0.10 17.89
N VAL A 241 -20.85 0.30 17.52
CA VAL A 241 -20.43 1.39 16.64
C VAL A 241 -20.87 1.13 15.20
N LEU A 242 -20.76 -0.11 14.74
CA LEU A 242 -21.22 -0.50 13.40
C LEU A 242 -22.73 -0.25 13.27
N GLU A 243 -23.53 -0.70 14.25
CA GLU A 243 -24.98 -0.47 14.30
C GLU A 243 -25.33 1.02 14.33
N ARG A 244 -24.62 1.84 15.10
CA ARG A 244 -24.85 3.30 15.10
C ARG A 244 -24.53 3.92 13.75
N ASN A 245 -23.46 3.48 13.09
CA ASN A 245 -23.07 4.00 11.79
C ASN A 245 -24.08 3.60 10.70
N THR A 246 -24.55 2.35 10.69
CA THR A 246 -25.58 1.91 9.72
C THR A 246 -26.88 2.67 9.92
N LEU A 247 -27.35 2.80 11.17
CA LEU A 247 -28.55 3.59 11.49
C LEU A 247 -28.39 5.05 11.08
N SER A 248 -27.23 5.67 11.33
CA SER A 248 -26.93 7.04 10.91
C SER A 248 -26.95 7.18 9.38
N HIS A 249 -26.32 6.26 8.65
CA HIS A 249 -26.31 6.27 7.18
C HIS A 249 -27.71 6.08 6.59
N GLU A 250 -28.52 5.18 7.14
CA GLU A 250 -29.92 5.00 6.72
C GLU A 250 -30.74 6.27 6.95
N GLN A 251 -30.62 6.89 8.13
CA GLN A 251 -31.31 8.13 8.46
C GLN A 251 -30.89 9.29 7.55
N GLN A 252 -29.59 9.44 7.28
CA GLN A 252 -29.09 10.46 6.35
C GLN A 252 -29.60 10.23 4.93
N THR A 253 -29.58 8.99 4.45
CA THR A 253 -30.07 8.63 3.12
C THR A 253 -31.56 8.95 2.98
N ARG A 254 -32.36 8.62 4.00
CA ARG A 254 -33.80 8.96 4.04
C ARG A 254 -34.04 10.47 4.05
N THR A 255 -33.24 11.22 4.80
CA THR A 255 -33.37 12.68 4.89
C THR A 255 -33.05 13.35 3.57
N ARG A 256 -31.90 13.01 2.96
CA ARG A 256 -31.51 13.52 1.63
C ARG A 256 -32.52 13.16 0.55
N TRP A 257 -33.05 11.94 0.57
CA TRP A 257 -34.11 11.52 -0.36
C TRP A 257 -35.36 12.40 -0.21
N ARG A 258 -35.78 12.71 1.01
CA ARG A 258 -36.94 13.60 1.27
C ARG A 258 -36.67 15.01 0.80
N GLU A 259 -35.48 15.55 1.04
CA GLU A 259 -35.08 16.88 0.56
C GLU A 259 -35.15 16.95 -0.97
N HIS A 260 -34.48 16.02 -1.66
CA HIS A 260 -34.45 15.99 -3.13
C HIS A 260 -35.83 15.77 -3.75
N THR A 261 -36.65 14.88 -3.19
CA THR A 261 -38.03 14.66 -3.67
C THR A 261 -38.92 15.87 -3.45
N THR A 262 -38.75 16.59 -2.33
CA THR A 262 -39.47 17.84 -2.06
C THR A 262 -39.08 18.94 -3.06
N GLU A 263 -37.77 19.08 -3.32
CA GLU A 263 -37.28 20.04 -4.32
C GLU A 263 -37.74 19.70 -5.73
N PHE A 264 -37.73 18.42 -6.11
CA PHE A 264 -38.20 17.94 -7.40
C PHE A 264 -39.70 18.21 -7.58
N VAL A 265 -40.54 17.89 -6.58
CA VAL A 265 -41.99 18.16 -6.64
C VAL A 265 -42.26 19.66 -6.76
N ARG A 266 -41.51 20.50 -6.04
CA ARG A 266 -41.59 21.96 -6.17
C ARG A 266 -41.20 22.43 -7.57
N GLY A 267 -40.07 21.92 -8.10
CA GLY A 267 -39.58 22.24 -9.44
C GLY A 267 -40.55 21.82 -10.54
N GLY A 268 -41.07 20.59 -10.46
CA GLY A 268 -42.10 20.07 -11.37
C GLY A 268 -43.40 20.88 -11.30
N GLY A 269 -43.83 21.29 -10.11
CA GLY A 269 -44.98 22.19 -9.95
C GLY A 269 -44.78 23.54 -10.64
N MET A 270 -43.57 24.11 -10.56
CA MET A 270 -43.23 25.34 -11.29
C MET A 270 -43.26 25.11 -12.81
N LEU A 271 -42.62 24.04 -13.30
CA LEU A 271 -42.63 23.69 -14.73
C LEU A 271 -44.05 23.49 -15.28
N LEU A 272 -44.89 22.76 -14.53
CA LEU A 272 -46.30 22.53 -14.90
C LEU A 272 -47.10 23.83 -14.91
N SER A 273 -46.83 24.75 -13.98
CA SER A 273 -47.49 26.06 -13.94
C SER A 273 -47.07 26.99 -15.07
N SER A 274 -45.86 26.81 -15.61
CA SER A 274 -45.31 27.57 -16.73
C SER A 274 -45.44 26.85 -18.08
N MET A 275 -46.32 25.83 -18.18
CA MET A 275 -46.44 25.06 -19.42
C MET A 275 -46.91 25.96 -20.56
N PRO A 276 -46.26 25.89 -21.74
CA PRO A 276 -46.64 26.69 -22.89
C PRO A 276 -48.08 26.36 -23.30
N SER A 277 -48.90 27.40 -23.47
CA SER A 277 -50.22 27.22 -24.09
C SER A 277 -50.07 26.85 -25.56
N ALA A 278 -51.07 26.19 -26.16
CA ALA A 278 -51.01 25.76 -27.56
C ALA A 278 -50.74 26.90 -28.56
N LEU A 279 -51.06 28.15 -28.18
CA LEU A 279 -50.80 29.36 -28.97
C LEU A 279 -49.34 29.85 -28.91
N MET A 280 -48.53 29.38 -27.95
CA MET A 280 -47.11 29.73 -27.80
C MET A 280 -46.18 28.76 -28.52
N LEU A 281 -46.68 27.59 -28.94
CA LEU A 281 -45.87 26.57 -29.62
C LEU A 281 -45.33 27.04 -30.98
N ASP A 282 -46.02 27.98 -31.63
CA ASP A 282 -45.60 28.58 -32.89
C ASP A 282 -44.40 29.54 -32.72
N THR A 283 -44.03 29.88 -31.48
CA THR A 283 -42.89 30.77 -31.16
C THR A 283 -41.63 30.03 -30.72
N PHE A 284 -41.68 28.69 -30.63
CA PHE A 284 -40.56 27.88 -30.14
C PHE A 284 -39.48 27.71 -31.19
N GLU A 285 -38.22 27.90 -30.79
CA GLU A 285 -37.06 27.63 -31.63
C GLU A 285 -36.60 26.17 -31.49
N ALA A 286 -35.69 25.72 -32.37
CA ALA A 286 -35.16 24.35 -32.33
C ALA A 286 -34.50 24.01 -30.97
N GLU A 287 -33.91 25.00 -30.30
CA GLU A 287 -33.34 24.84 -28.96
C GLU A 287 -34.39 24.56 -27.87
N ASP A 288 -35.60 25.10 -28.00
CA ASP A 288 -36.66 24.88 -27.01
C ASP A 288 -37.23 23.46 -27.10
N TRP A 289 -37.34 22.93 -28.32
CA TRP A 289 -37.75 21.55 -28.57
C TRP A 289 -36.73 20.53 -28.06
N THR A 290 -35.43 20.81 -28.25
CA THR A 290 -34.37 19.94 -27.71
C THR A 290 -34.32 19.96 -26.18
N ARG A 291 -34.58 21.11 -25.53
CA ARG A 291 -34.73 21.19 -24.07
C ARG A 291 -35.95 20.40 -23.59
N LEU A 292 -37.06 20.43 -24.30
CA LEU A 292 -38.25 19.63 -23.97
C LEU A 292 -37.98 18.13 -24.08
N GLU A 293 -37.29 17.71 -25.14
CA GLU A 293 -36.88 16.32 -25.33
C GLU A 293 -35.92 15.84 -24.22
N GLN A 294 -34.99 16.69 -23.78
CA GLN A 294 -34.12 16.39 -22.63
C GLN A 294 -34.92 16.20 -21.34
N VAL A 295 -35.93 17.04 -21.10
CA VAL A 295 -36.83 16.90 -19.93
C VAL A 295 -37.62 15.59 -20.02
N GLU A 296 -38.13 15.24 -21.20
CA GLU A 296 -38.84 13.98 -21.45
C GLU A 296 -37.95 12.76 -21.16
N GLN A 297 -36.69 12.77 -21.62
CA GLN A 297 -35.72 11.71 -21.37
C GLN A 297 -35.44 11.53 -19.87
N VAL A 298 -35.24 12.64 -19.14
CA VAL A 298 -35.00 12.60 -17.68
C VAL A 298 -36.22 12.04 -16.93
N LEU A 299 -37.44 12.44 -17.32
CA LEU A 299 -38.66 11.91 -16.74
C LEU A 299 -38.83 10.40 -17.02
N ALA A 300 -38.52 9.95 -18.23
CA ALA A 300 -38.57 8.54 -18.59
C ALA A 300 -37.57 7.70 -17.75
N GLN A 301 -36.34 8.19 -17.56
CA GLN A 301 -35.34 7.55 -16.71
C GLN A 301 -35.78 7.50 -15.24
N LEU A 302 -36.38 8.58 -14.74
CA LEU A 302 -36.89 8.65 -13.38
C LEU A 302 -38.03 7.65 -13.14
N LEU A 303 -38.96 7.51 -14.10
CA LEU A 303 -40.02 6.51 -14.05
C LEU A 303 -39.46 5.08 -14.02
N GLN A 304 -38.47 4.78 -14.87
CA GLN A 304 -37.79 3.47 -14.85
C GLN A 304 -37.10 3.18 -13.51
N ALA A 305 -36.47 4.18 -12.90
CA ALA A 305 -35.83 4.03 -11.60
C ALA A 305 -36.86 3.74 -10.48
N ILE A 306 -38.02 4.41 -10.51
CA ILE A 306 -39.12 4.16 -9.59
C ILE A 306 -39.68 2.75 -9.75
N ASP A 307 -39.86 2.28 -10.99
CA ASP A 307 -40.36 0.93 -11.26
C ASP A 307 -39.40 -0.16 -10.76
N ARG A 308 -38.08 0.04 -10.92
CA ARG A 308 -37.07 -0.86 -10.33
C ARG A 308 -37.20 -0.95 -8.81
N ILE A 309 -37.36 0.19 -8.13
CA ILE A 309 -37.52 0.22 -6.66
C ILE A 309 -38.81 -0.52 -6.25
N ARG A 310 -39.91 -0.31 -6.98
CA ARG A 310 -41.17 -1.02 -6.72
C ARG A 310 -41.03 -2.54 -6.89
N HIS A 311 -40.34 -2.99 -7.94
CA HIS A 311 -40.09 -4.41 -8.17
C HIS A 311 -39.20 -5.04 -7.07
N PHE A 312 -38.20 -4.32 -6.56
CA PHE A 312 -37.41 -4.78 -5.41
C PHE A 312 -38.23 -4.85 -4.12
N SER A 313 -39.17 -3.92 -3.92
CA SER A 313 -40.05 -3.93 -2.74
C SER A 313 -41.11 -5.04 -2.77
N SER A 314 -41.59 -5.45 -3.95
CA SER A 314 -42.55 -6.57 -4.05
C SER A 314 -41.89 -7.92 -3.74
N HIS A 315 -40.61 -8.11 -4.05
CA HIS A 315 -39.89 -9.36 -3.73
C HIS A 315 -39.48 -9.50 -2.26
N THR A 316 -39.45 -8.40 -1.50
CA THR A 316 -39.03 -8.41 -0.08
C THR A 316 -40.21 -8.58 0.88
N VAL A 317 -41.45 -8.37 0.45
CA VAL A 317 -42.67 -8.54 1.26
C VAL A 317 -43.19 -9.99 1.27
N GLU A 318 -42.78 -10.84 0.31
CA GLU A 318 -43.16 -12.27 0.29
C GLU A 318 -42.18 -13.19 1.07
N ALA A 319 -41.09 -12.64 1.63
CA ALA A 319 -40.04 -13.42 2.30
C ALA A 319 -39.84 -13.08 3.80
N GLY A 320 -40.78 -12.33 4.40
CA GLY A 320 -40.86 -12.08 5.85
C GLY A 320 -42.15 -12.65 6.42
#